data_AF-A0A897NQN2-F1
#
_entry.id   AF-A0A897NQN2-F1
#
_cell.length_a   1.000
_cell.length_b   1.000
_cell.length_c   1.000
_cell.angle_alpha   90.00
_cell.angle_beta   90.00
_cell.angle_gamma   90.00
#
_symmetry.space_group_name_H-M   'P 1'
#
loop_
_entity.id
_entity.type
_entity.pdbx_description
1 polymer ?
#
loop_
_entity_poly.entity_id
_entity_poly.type
_entity_poly.pdbx_seq_one_letter_code
_entity_poly.pdbx_strand_id
1 'polypeptide(L)'
;MDLGIIVETNDPEKVWNGFRLANTAIEDGHSVETFLLGDGVEAPDLEHPKLNPHGAIRKYTLNDGELLACGTCMDSRDLEADELRPRGSIKGNSASTPTHRGRGVKRVTPCSNPNN
;
A
#
# COMPACT_ATOMS: atom_id res chain seq x y z
N MET A 1 5.22 -17.38 1.43
CA MET A 1 5.60 -17.08 0.03
C MET A 1 5.48 -15.58 -0.18
N ASP A 2 6.06 -15.06 -1.25
CA ASP A 2 5.91 -13.65 -1.64
C ASP A 2 4.94 -13.57 -2.81
N LEU A 3 3.86 -12.82 -2.65
CA LEU A 3 2.77 -12.71 -3.64
C LEU A 3 2.67 -11.29 -4.19
N GLY A 4 2.82 -11.14 -5.50
CA GLY A 4 2.53 -9.89 -6.21
C GLY A 4 1.14 -9.93 -6.84
N ILE A 5 0.34 -8.90 -6.62
CA ILE A 5 -1.01 -8.75 -7.21
C ILE A 5 -1.07 -7.46 -8.02
N ILE A 6 -1.54 -7.54 -9.26
CA ILE A 6 -1.83 -6.36 -10.09
C ILE A 6 -3.33 -6.24 -10.24
N VAL A 7 -3.88 -5.08 -9.88
CA VAL A 7 -5.31 -4.79 -10.03
C VAL A 7 -5.46 -3.75 -11.13
N GLU A 8 -6.01 -4.16 -12.26
CA GLU A 8 -6.18 -3.31 -13.45
C GLU A 8 -7.65 -2.87 -13.68
N THR A 9 -8.58 -3.37 -12.88
CA THR A 9 -10.03 -3.24 -13.10
C THR A 9 -10.72 -2.48 -11.99
N ASN A 10 -11.79 -1.75 -12.33
CA ASN A 10 -12.71 -1.12 -11.39
C ASN A 10 -14.01 -1.94 -11.19
N ASP A 11 -14.02 -3.22 -11.57
CA ASP A 11 -15.13 -4.12 -11.28
C ASP A 11 -15.16 -4.49 -9.78
N PRO A 12 -16.24 -4.16 -9.04
CA PRO A 12 -16.30 -4.36 -7.60
C PRO A 12 -16.08 -5.82 -7.15
N GLU A 13 -16.56 -6.79 -7.92
CA GLU A 13 -16.43 -8.21 -7.57
C GLU A 13 -14.99 -8.69 -7.77
N LYS A 14 -14.36 -8.32 -8.88
CA LYS A 14 -12.97 -8.68 -9.18
C LYS A 14 -12.01 -8.04 -8.18
N VAL A 15 -12.19 -6.75 -7.88
CA VAL A 15 -11.41 -6.04 -6.87
C VAL A 15 -11.59 -6.69 -5.50
N TRP A 16 -12.83 -6.90 -5.07
CA TRP A 16 -13.11 -7.50 -3.76
C TRP A 16 -12.50 -8.91 -3.64
N ASN A 17 -12.59 -9.74 -4.67
CA ASN A 17 -11.96 -11.06 -4.67
C ASN A 17 -10.43 -11.02 -4.63
N GLY A 18 -9.81 -10.09 -5.37
CA GLY A 18 -8.35 -9.89 -5.35
C GLY A 18 -7.84 -9.53 -3.96
N PHE A 19 -8.47 -8.53 -3.32
CA PHE A 19 -8.11 -8.13 -1.95
C PHE A 19 -8.51 -9.16 -0.90
N ARG A 20 -9.54 -9.99 -1.14
CA ARG A 20 -9.86 -11.12 -0.27
C ARG A 20 -8.75 -12.16 -0.28
N LEU A 21 -8.22 -12.51 -1.46
CA LEU A 21 -7.06 -13.39 -1.59
C LEU A 21 -5.84 -12.79 -0.88
N ALA A 22 -5.57 -11.51 -1.10
CA ALA A 22 -4.45 -10.79 -0.49
C ALA A 22 -4.51 -10.85 1.04
N ASN A 23 -5.67 -10.53 1.63
CA ASN A 23 -5.89 -10.61 3.07
C ASN A 23 -5.67 -12.02 3.63
N THR A 24 -6.22 -13.05 2.98
CA THR A 24 -6.04 -14.44 3.42
C THR A 24 -4.58 -14.87 3.35
N ALA A 25 -3.86 -14.49 2.30
CA ALA A 25 -2.44 -14.79 2.20
C ALA A 25 -1.63 -14.15 3.34
N ILE A 26 -1.94 -12.90 3.71
CA ILE A 26 -1.28 -12.26 4.86
C ILE A 26 -1.62 -12.96 6.17
N GLU A 27 -2.89 -13.33 6.38
CA GLU A 27 -3.32 -14.09 7.56
C GLU A 27 -2.57 -15.44 7.68
N ASP A 28 -2.23 -16.07 6.56
CA ASP A 28 -1.43 -17.30 6.48
C ASP A 28 0.09 -17.05 6.60
N GLY A 29 0.52 -15.81 6.89
CA GLY A 29 1.92 -15.45 7.11
C GLY A 29 2.73 -15.26 5.82
N HIS A 30 2.08 -14.88 4.73
CA HIS A 30 2.75 -14.55 3.46
C HIS A 30 2.93 -13.03 3.31
N SER A 31 3.98 -12.63 2.59
CA SER A 31 4.14 -11.24 2.19
C SER A 31 3.31 -11.00 0.92
N VAL A 32 2.64 -9.85 0.86
CA VAL A 32 1.80 -9.50 -0.29
C VAL A 32 2.07 -8.05 -0.66
N GLU A 33 2.37 -7.85 -1.95
CA GLU A 33 2.51 -6.54 -2.57
C GLU A 33 1.43 -6.40 -3.65
N THR A 34 0.69 -5.29 -3.64
CA THR A 34 -0.39 -5.02 -4.58
C THR A 34 -0.15 -3.70 -5.30
N PHE A 35 -0.28 -3.71 -6.63
CA PHE A 35 -0.13 -2.53 -7.48
C PHE A 35 -1.43 -2.22 -8.24
N LEU A 36 -2.01 -1.04 -8.00
CA LEU A 36 -3.16 -0.52 -8.74
C LEU A 36 -2.69 0.12 -10.05
N LEU A 37 -3.21 -0.38 -11.16
CA LEU A 37 -2.88 0.05 -12.52
C LEU A 37 -4.16 0.29 -13.31
N GLY A 38 -4.11 1.07 -14.39
CA GLY A 38 -5.26 1.25 -15.29
C GLY A 38 -6.48 1.78 -14.54
N ASP A 39 -7.63 1.13 -14.71
CA ASP A 39 -8.87 1.47 -13.99
C ASP A 39 -8.83 1.06 -12.51
N GLY A 40 -7.93 0.15 -12.13
CA GLY A 40 -7.75 -0.28 -10.75
C GLY A 40 -7.35 0.85 -9.79
N VAL A 41 -6.87 2.00 -10.27
CA VAL A 41 -6.64 3.17 -9.40
C VAL A 41 -7.94 3.76 -8.84
N GLU A 42 -9.09 3.45 -9.43
CA GLU A 42 -10.41 3.85 -8.91
C GLU A 42 -10.94 2.87 -7.85
N ALA A 43 -10.30 1.71 -7.68
CA ALA A 43 -10.77 0.62 -6.82
C ALA A 43 -11.12 1.04 -5.38
N PRO A 44 -10.38 1.95 -4.72
CA PRO A 44 -10.74 2.40 -3.38
C PRO A 44 -12.09 3.12 -3.29
N ASP A 45 -12.56 3.81 -4.33
CA ASP A 45 -13.85 4.54 -4.28
C ASP A 45 -15.05 3.69 -4.72
N LEU A 46 -14.84 2.40 -4.99
CA LEU A 46 -15.92 1.53 -5.45
C LEU A 46 -16.94 1.25 -4.36
N GLU A 47 -18.19 1.61 -4.66
CA GLU A 47 -19.36 1.25 -3.88
C GLU A 47 -20.11 0.09 -4.54
N HIS A 48 -20.57 -0.87 -3.75
CA HIS A 48 -21.38 -1.98 -4.25
C HIS A 48 -22.40 -2.42 -3.19
N PRO A 49 -23.65 -2.76 -3.57
CA PRO A 49 -24.73 -3.04 -2.60
C PRO A 49 -24.50 -4.32 -1.77
N LYS A 50 -23.69 -5.26 -2.27
CA LYS A 50 -23.45 -6.56 -1.60
C LYS A 50 -22.01 -6.80 -1.18
N LEU A 51 -21.07 -6.10 -1.81
CA LEU A 51 -19.63 -6.30 -1.62
C LEU A 51 -19.05 -5.00 -1.11
N ASN A 52 -17.98 -5.07 -0.32
CA ASN A 52 -17.31 -3.88 0.18
C ASN A 52 -15.84 -3.86 -0.29
N PRO A 53 -15.56 -3.46 -1.55
CA PRO A 53 -14.20 -3.37 -2.07
C PRO A 53 -13.33 -2.44 -1.24
N HIS A 54 -13.81 -1.21 -0.98
CA HIS A 54 -13.11 -0.23 -0.12
C HIS A 54 -12.70 -0.87 1.23
N GLY A 55 -13.63 -1.54 1.91
CA GLY A 55 -13.37 -2.21 3.18
C GLY A 55 -12.34 -3.34 3.08
N ALA A 56 -12.34 -4.10 1.99
CA ALA A 56 -11.35 -5.15 1.75
C ALA A 56 -9.94 -4.57 1.53
N ILE A 57 -9.83 -3.48 0.78
CA ILE A 57 -8.57 -2.74 0.55
C ILE A 57 -8.06 -2.16 1.86
N ARG A 58 -8.93 -1.51 2.64
CA ARG A 58 -8.57 -0.94 3.94
C ARG A 58 -8.14 -2.01 4.95
N LYS A 59 -8.79 -3.18 4.96
CA LYS A 59 -8.35 -4.31 5.80
C LYS A 59 -6.94 -4.77 5.39
N TYR A 60 -6.69 -4.85 4.09
CA TYR A 60 -5.40 -5.26 3.54
C TYR A 60 -4.26 -4.32 3.97
N THR A 61 -4.45 -2.99 3.86
CA THR A 61 -3.44 -2.02 4.29
C THR A 61 -3.19 -2.04 5.81
N LEU A 62 -4.23 -2.31 6.61
CA LEU A 62 -4.10 -2.47 8.06
C LEU A 62 -3.38 -3.77 8.47
N ASN A 63 -3.43 -4.80 7.62
CA ASN A 63 -2.81 -6.10 7.85
C ASN A 63 -1.35 -6.17 7.35
N ASP A 64 -0.62 -5.06 7.30
CA ASP A 64 0.76 -4.98 6.77
C ASP A 64 0.89 -5.34 5.27
N GLY A 65 -0.20 -5.32 4.49
CA GLY A 65 -0.14 -5.45 3.03
C GLY A 65 0.47 -4.21 2.37
N GLU A 66 1.40 -4.39 1.45
CA GLU A 66 2.00 -3.27 0.72
C GLU A 66 1.12 -2.89 -0.48
N LEU A 67 0.68 -1.64 -0.55
CA LEU A 67 -0.16 -1.13 -1.63
C LEU A 67 0.57 0.01 -2.32
N LEU A 68 0.47 0.07 -3.64
CA LEU A 68 0.98 1.15 -4.48
C LEU A 68 -0.01 1.43 -5.62
N ALA A 69 -0.12 2.67 -6.05
CA ALA A 69 -0.95 3.07 -7.17
C ALA A 69 -0.14 3.76 -8.27
N CYS A 70 -0.38 3.41 -9.53
CA CYS A 70 0.31 4.00 -10.67
C CYS A 70 0.04 5.51 -10.74
N GLY A 71 1.09 6.31 -10.51
CA GLY A 71 1.00 7.77 -10.54
C GLY A 71 0.43 8.32 -11.85
N THR A 72 0.89 7.82 -13.00
CA THR A 72 0.40 8.29 -14.31
C THR A 72 -1.08 7.95 -14.54
N CYS A 73 -1.56 6.80 -14.04
CA CYS A 73 -2.97 6.42 -14.17
C CYS A 73 -3.88 7.31 -13.31
N MET A 74 -3.41 7.72 -12.13
CA MET A 74 -4.11 8.68 -11.27
C MET A 74 -4.13 10.07 -11.91
N ASP A 75 -2.98 10.56 -12.41
CA ASP A 75 -2.88 11.86 -13.07
C ASP A 75 -3.84 11.97 -14.26
N SER A 76 -3.98 10.89 -15.05
CA SER A 76 -4.92 10.87 -16.19
C SER A 76 -6.40 10.93 -15.82
N ARG A 77 -6.73 10.74 -14.53
CA ARG A 77 -8.09 10.69 -13.98
C ARG A 77 -8.34 11.81 -12.96
N ASP A 78 -7.42 12.77 -12.83
CA ASP A 78 -7.46 13.84 -11.83
C ASP A 78 -7.64 13.31 -10.38
N LEU A 79 -7.01 12.17 -10.08
CA LEU A 79 -7.01 11.56 -8.75
C LEU A 79 -5.77 11.95 -7.96
N GLU A 80 -5.97 12.31 -6.70
CA GLU A 80 -4.89 12.60 -5.76
C GLU A 80 -4.47 11.35 -4.98
N ALA A 81 -3.23 11.36 -4.50
CA ALA A 81 -2.73 10.27 -3.66
C ALA A 81 -3.35 10.32 -2.25
N ASP A 82 -3.69 9.16 -1.72
CA ASP A 82 -4.24 8.98 -0.38
C ASP A 82 -3.68 7.71 0.29
N GLU A 83 -4.23 7.32 1.45
CA GLU A 83 -3.81 6.12 2.19
C GLU A 83 -4.05 4.81 1.42
N LEU A 84 -5.11 4.74 0.61
CA LEU A 84 -5.47 3.60 -0.23
C LEU A 84 -4.96 3.75 -1.68
N ARG A 85 -4.38 4.90 -2.02
CA ARG A 85 -3.71 5.21 -3.28
C ARG A 85 -2.32 5.83 -3.08
N PRO A 86 -1.42 5.18 -2.33
CA PRO A 86 -0.07 5.70 -2.18
C PRO A 86 0.62 5.69 -3.55
N ARG A 87 1.08 6.87 -3.99
CA ARG A 87 1.67 7.03 -5.32
C ARG A 87 2.92 6.18 -5.47
N GLY A 88 2.83 5.19 -6.35
CA GLY A 88 3.91 4.32 -6.77
C GLY A 88 4.39 4.64 -8.18
N SER A 89 5.68 4.50 -8.39
CA SER A 89 6.28 4.48 -9.72
C SER A 89 7.26 3.32 -9.75
N ILE A 90 7.19 2.49 -10.80
CA ILE A 90 8.25 1.53 -11.08
C ILE A 90 9.47 2.36 -11.51
N LYS A 91 10.30 2.72 -10.55
CA LYS A 91 11.67 3.16 -10.85
C LYS A 91 12.41 1.91 -11.28
N GLY A 92 12.90 1.88 -12.52
CA GLY A 92 13.88 0.86 -12.92
C GLY A 92 15.01 0.90 -11.90
N ASN A 93 15.10 -0.15 -11.06
CA ASN A 93 16.19 -0.45 -10.13
C ASN A 93 17.11 0.74 -9.73
N SER A 94 16.54 1.78 -9.13
CA SER A 94 17.32 2.80 -8.44
C SER A 94 16.69 3.10 -7.10
N ALA A 95 17.21 2.40 -6.09
CA ALA A 95 17.03 2.60 -4.66
C ALA A 95 15.61 2.35 -4.11
N SER A 96 15.40 1.12 -3.65
CA SER A 96 14.65 0.90 -2.42
C SER A 96 15.22 1.81 -1.34
N THR A 97 14.49 2.85 -0.96
CA THR A 97 14.78 3.54 0.31
C THR A 97 14.13 2.68 1.38
N PRO A 98 14.89 2.05 2.29
CA PRO A 98 14.29 1.36 3.41
C PRO A 98 13.59 2.43 4.24
N THR A 99 12.27 2.35 4.36
CA THR A 99 11.56 3.09 5.40
C THR A 99 12.10 2.57 6.73
N HIS A 100 13.04 3.34 7.29
CA HIS A 100 13.66 3.06 8.57
C HIS A 100 12.55 3.15 9.64
N ARG A 101 11.82 2.06 9.90
CA ARG A 101 11.02 1.92 11.12
C ARG A 101 12.01 2.09 12.28
N GLY A 102 11.93 3.24 12.96
CA GLY A 102 12.82 3.61 14.04
C GLY A 102 12.73 2.62 15.20
N ARG A 103 13.71 1.72 15.31
CA ARG A 103 14.05 1.12 16.60
C ARG A 103 14.76 2.19 17.43
N GLY A 104 14.21 2.45 18.62
CA GLY A 104 14.59 3.54 19.49
C GLY A 104 16.08 3.63 19.78
N VAL A 105 16.61 4.84 19.62
CA VAL A 105 17.86 5.27 20.25
C VAL A 105 17.46 6.09 21.47
N LYS A 106 17.81 5.59 22.66
CA LYS A 106 17.70 6.35 23.92
C LYS A 106 18.40 7.69 23.74
N ARG A 107 17.72 8.78 24.08
CA ARG A 107 18.33 10.09 24.27
C ARG A 107 19.48 9.94 25.27
N VAL A 108 20.71 10.05 24.81
CA VAL A 108 21.87 10.30 25.68
C VAL A 108 21.97 11.80 25.83
N THR A 109 21.75 12.27 27.05
CA THR A 109 21.95 13.66 27.49
C THR A 109 23.41 14.06 27.21
N PRO A 110 23.71 15.25 26.67
CA PRO A 110 25.08 15.70 26.57
C PRO A 110 25.61 16.00 27.98
N CYS A 111 26.67 15.32 28.38
CA CYS A 111 27.45 15.68 29.56
C CYS A 111 28.00 17.10 29.37
N SER A 112 27.68 17.98 30.31
CA SER A 112 28.35 19.26 30.53
C SER A 112 29.84 19.00 30.73
N ASN A 113 30.71 19.66 29.95
CA ASN A 113 32.15 19.60 30.15
C ASN A 113 32.57 20.67 31.19
N PRO A 114 33.15 20.31 32.35
CA PRO A 114 33.87 21.27 33.17
C PRO A 114 35.32 21.35 32.66
N ASN A 115 35.80 22.57 32.39
CA ASN A 115 37.13 22.93 31.86
C ASN A 115 37.20 23.11 30.34
N ASN A 116 36.63 24.21 29.85
CA ASN A 116 37.36 25.31 29.18
C ASN A 116 36.43 26.50 28.99
#